data_AF-A0A1I1XLJ2-F1
#
_entry.id   AF-A0A1I1XLJ2-F1
#
_cell.length_a   1.000
_cell.length_b   1.000
_cell.length_c   1.000
_cell.angle_alpha   90.00
_cell.angle_beta   90.00
_cell.angle_gamma   90.00
#
_symmetry.space_group_name_H-M   'P 1'
#
loop_
_entity.id
_entity.type
_entity.pdbx_description
1 polymer ?
#
loop_
_entity_poly.entity_id
_entity_poly.type
_entity_poly.pdbx_seq_one_letter_code
_entity_poly.pdbx_strand_id
1 'polypeptide(L)'
;MPLVSTSKLLAAVLAAGWLAEALAGKNSDVEAGIAAYNSGDHEAALAAYAAAEAELGERPEIFYNRGLALIAKGDKDEARKAFERGTESTHPDVHASSEYELGNLDLDAEAFDPAIEHYIKCLKAKPDHANAKWNLELALLKKKQKEEEEKKKQEEEKKDQENKDEQKQDEQKQDEQKQDEQK
;
A
#
# COMPACT_ATOMS: atom_id res chain seq x y z
N MET A 1 34.29 -33.20 -16.26
CA MET A 1 33.82 -33.04 -14.88
C MET A 1 33.38 -31.59 -14.71
N PRO A 2 32.08 -31.27 -14.64
CA PRO A 2 31.66 -29.88 -14.48
C PRO A 2 31.68 -29.51 -13.00
N LEU A 3 32.45 -28.48 -12.64
CA LEU A 3 32.32 -27.80 -11.34
C LEU A 3 31.07 -26.94 -11.38
N VAL A 4 30.11 -27.25 -10.52
CA VAL A 4 28.88 -26.49 -10.33
C VAL A 4 29.23 -25.18 -9.63
N SER A 5 28.96 -24.07 -10.31
CA SER A 5 29.05 -22.72 -9.78
C SER A 5 27.90 -22.49 -8.79
N THR A 6 28.16 -22.62 -7.48
CA THR A 6 27.22 -22.16 -6.45
C THR A 6 27.52 -20.71 -6.10
N SER A 7 26.95 -19.77 -6.86
CA SER A 7 26.77 -18.39 -6.39
C SER A 7 25.74 -18.43 -5.26
N LYS A 8 26.21 -18.44 -4.01
CA LYS A 8 25.36 -18.14 -2.86
C LYS A 8 24.94 -16.68 -2.97
N LEU A 9 23.66 -16.43 -3.27
CA LEU A 9 23.06 -15.12 -3.04
C LEU A 9 23.16 -14.82 -1.53
N LEU A 10 24.08 -13.93 -1.19
CA LEU A 10 24.09 -13.19 0.07
C LEU A 10 23.13 -12.00 -0.11
N ALA A 11 21.84 -12.25 0.05
CA ALA A 11 20.83 -11.22 0.10
C ALA A 11 19.79 -11.60 1.16
N ALA A 12 20.06 -11.25 2.42
CA ALA A 12 19.07 -11.06 3.50
C ALA A 12 19.69 -11.02 4.92
N VAL A 13 20.91 -10.49 5.12
CA VAL A 13 21.44 -10.29 6.49
C VAL A 13 21.06 -8.91 7.07
N LEU A 14 20.42 -8.00 6.33
CA LEU A 14 20.21 -6.63 6.80
C LEU A 14 18.79 -6.30 7.31
N ALA A 15 17.90 -7.27 7.48
CA ALA A 15 16.62 -7.05 8.18
C ALA A 15 16.58 -7.62 9.61
N ALA A 16 17.48 -8.55 9.97
CA ALA A 16 17.35 -9.32 11.21
C ALA A 16 18.05 -8.69 12.43
N GLY A 17 19.05 -7.82 12.24
CA GLY A 17 19.92 -7.39 13.34
C GLY A 17 19.23 -6.50 14.39
N TRP A 18 18.45 -5.52 13.94
CA TRP A 18 17.83 -4.52 14.83
C TRP A 18 16.51 -5.03 15.44
N LEU A 19 15.74 -5.82 14.69
CA LEU A 19 14.46 -6.37 15.16
C LEU A 19 14.64 -7.47 16.20
N ALA A 20 15.71 -8.27 16.09
CA ALA A 20 16.08 -9.27 17.09
C ALA A 20 16.51 -8.64 18.43
N GLU A 21 16.92 -7.37 18.44
CA GLU A 21 17.28 -6.63 19.64
C GLU A 21 16.08 -5.88 20.25
N ALA A 22 15.13 -5.43 19.41
CA ALA A 22 13.85 -4.86 19.84
C ALA A 22 12.92 -5.91 20.50
N LEU A 23 12.94 -7.13 19.99
CA LEU A 23 12.35 -8.30 20.64
C LEU A 23 13.28 -8.73 21.76
N ALA A 24 13.16 -8.10 22.93
CA ALA A 24 13.92 -8.44 24.12
C ALA A 24 13.86 -9.96 24.41
N GLY A 25 14.85 -10.70 23.94
CA GLY A 25 14.98 -12.15 24.08
C GLY A 25 14.68 -12.91 22.78
N LYS A 26 15.68 -13.66 22.30
CA LYS A 26 15.57 -14.68 21.24
C LYS A 26 14.43 -15.66 21.55
N ASN A 27 13.21 -15.33 21.14
CA ASN A 27 12.09 -16.24 21.20
C ASN A 27 12.16 -17.17 19.99
N SER A 28 12.15 -18.47 20.27
CA SER A 28 12.31 -19.50 19.25
C SER A 28 11.23 -19.44 18.17
N ASP A 29 10.02 -19.02 18.54
CA ASP A 29 8.89 -18.97 17.61
C ASP A 29 8.96 -17.75 16.70
N VAL A 30 9.48 -16.61 17.18
CA VAL A 30 9.81 -15.48 16.31
C VAL A 30 10.91 -15.87 15.33
N GLU A 31 12.00 -16.49 15.81
CA GLU A 31 13.11 -16.92 14.94
C GLU A 31 12.64 -17.95 13.91
N ALA A 32 11.79 -18.90 14.32
CA ALA A 32 11.17 -19.88 13.44
C ALA A 32 10.26 -19.20 12.40
N GLY A 33 9.48 -18.20 12.80
CA GLY A 33 8.63 -17.43 11.89
C GLY A 33 9.43 -16.68 10.83
N ILE A 34 10.52 -16.02 11.24
CA ILE A 34 11.43 -15.33 10.32
C ILE A 34 12.10 -16.33 9.37
N ALA A 35 12.57 -17.47 9.88
CA ALA A 35 13.19 -18.51 9.06
C ALA A 35 12.21 -19.10 8.04
N ALA A 36 10.98 -19.41 8.47
CA ALA A 36 9.92 -19.91 7.62
C ALA A 36 9.55 -18.90 6.52
N TYR A 37 9.38 -17.63 6.88
CA TYR A 37 9.13 -16.55 5.92
C TYR A 37 10.23 -16.45 4.86
N ASN A 38 11.50 -16.46 5.29
CA ASN A 38 12.65 -16.40 4.39
C ASN A 38 12.77 -17.65 3.48
N SER A 39 12.22 -18.78 3.90
CA SER A 39 12.16 -20.00 3.08
C SER A 39 10.98 -20.04 2.11
N GLY A 40 10.07 -19.06 2.19
CA GLY A 40 8.84 -19.01 1.40
C GLY A 40 7.68 -19.82 1.98
N ASP A 41 7.85 -20.44 3.16
CA ASP A 41 6.79 -21.15 3.86
C ASP A 41 5.98 -20.16 4.70
N HIS A 42 5.06 -19.46 4.03
CA HIS A 42 4.26 -18.39 4.63
C HIS A 42 3.27 -18.92 5.67
N GLU A 43 2.69 -20.10 5.45
CA GLU A 43 1.83 -20.78 6.42
C GLU A 43 2.58 -21.11 7.71
N ALA A 44 3.78 -21.71 7.62
CA ALA A 44 4.60 -21.98 8.80
C ALA A 44 5.04 -20.69 9.50
N ALA A 45 5.34 -19.62 8.74
CA ALA A 45 5.67 -18.32 9.31
C ALA A 45 4.52 -17.77 10.16
N LEU A 46 3.29 -17.79 9.63
CA LEU A 46 2.10 -17.32 10.34
C LEU A 46 1.81 -18.16 11.60
N ALA A 47 1.97 -19.48 11.52
CA ALA A 47 1.80 -20.36 12.66
C ALA A 47 2.81 -20.05 13.77
N ALA A 48 4.08 -19.83 13.40
CA ALA A 48 5.13 -19.49 14.34
C ALA A 48 4.92 -18.09 14.96
N TYR A 49 4.49 -17.08 14.20
CA TYR A 49 4.15 -15.78 14.77
C TYR A 49 2.94 -15.83 15.71
N ALA A 50 1.95 -16.67 15.43
CA ALA A 50 0.82 -16.89 16.34
C ALA A 50 1.26 -17.58 17.65
N ALA A 51 2.21 -18.51 17.58
CA ALA A 51 2.81 -19.12 18.77
C ALA A 51 3.61 -18.09 19.59
N ALA A 52 4.42 -17.26 18.92
CA ALA A 52 5.14 -16.17 19.56
C ALA A 52 4.21 -15.16 20.25
N GLU A 53 3.08 -14.81 19.61
CA GLU A 53 2.05 -13.94 20.19
C GLU A 53 1.42 -14.55 21.45
N ALA A 54 1.17 -15.87 21.46
CA ALA A 54 0.61 -16.57 22.62
C ALA A 54 1.56 -16.59 23.83
N GLU A 55 2.87 -16.61 23.60
CA GLU A 55 3.88 -16.62 24.68
C GLU A 55 4.25 -15.19 25.13
N LEU A 56 4.48 -14.29 24.17
CA LEU A 56 5.06 -12.98 24.42
C LEU A 56 4.01 -11.86 24.56
N GLY A 57 2.76 -12.17 24.26
CA GLY A 57 1.67 -11.21 24.14
C GLY A 57 1.68 -10.44 22.82
N GLU A 58 0.70 -9.54 22.68
CA GLU A 58 0.56 -8.66 21.52
C GLU A 58 1.72 -7.66 21.44
N ARG A 59 2.62 -7.86 20.48
CA ARG A 59 3.79 -6.99 20.25
C ARG A 59 3.79 -6.45 18.82
N PRO A 60 3.93 -5.13 18.64
CA PRO A 60 4.00 -4.50 17.31
C PRO A 60 5.03 -5.13 16.36
N GLU A 61 6.17 -5.56 16.88
CA GLU A 61 7.26 -6.21 16.13
C GLU A 61 6.81 -7.55 15.50
N ILE A 62 6.00 -8.32 16.24
CA ILE A 62 5.44 -9.59 15.76
C ILE A 62 4.41 -9.32 14.68
N PHE A 63 3.55 -8.32 14.89
CA PHE A 63 2.52 -7.95 13.91
C PHE A 63 3.13 -7.44 12.61
N TYR A 64 4.21 -6.67 12.65
CA TYR A 64 4.93 -6.26 11.44
C TYR A 64 5.39 -7.48 10.62
N ASN A 65 6.09 -8.43 11.26
CA ASN A 65 6.57 -9.64 10.57
C ASN A 65 5.42 -10.54 10.06
N ARG A 66 4.34 -10.64 10.83
CA ARG A 66 3.11 -11.33 10.41
C ARG A 66 2.49 -10.64 9.19
N GLY A 67 2.47 -9.31 9.16
CA GLY A 67 2.02 -8.52 8.02
C GLY A 67 2.81 -8.84 6.76
N LEU A 68 4.13 -8.93 6.82
CA LEU A 68 4.97 -9.34 5.69
C LEU A 68 4.60 -10.73 5.16
N ALA A 69 4.40 -11.70 6.05
CA ALA A 69 3.97 -13.05 5.66
C ALA A 69 2.56 -13.08 5.02
N LEU A 70 1.64 -12.25 5.52
CA LEU A 70 0.29 -12.10 4.96
C LEU A 70 0.32 -11.47 3.55
N ILE A 71 1.17 -10.46 3.32
CA ILE A 71 1.40 -9.90 1.98
C ILE A 71 1.90 -10.96 1.02
N ALA A 72 2.89 -11.75 1.45
CA ALA A 72 3.48 -12.79 0.59
C ALA A 72 2.46 -13.89 0.23
N LYS A 73 1.49 -14.14 1.10
CA LYS A 73 0.36 -15.05 0.83
C LYS A 73 -0.77 -14.42 0.00
N GLY A 74 -0.77 -13.10 -0.17
CA GLY A 74 -1.81 -12.35 -0.88
C GLY A 74 -2.98 -11.89 -0.01
N ASP A 75 -2.93 -12.11 1.30
CA ASP A 75 -3.98 -11.76 2.27
C ASP A 75 -3.85 -10.27 2.67
N LYS A 76 -4.07 -9.35 1.71
CA LYS A 76 -3.84 -7.90 1.89
C LYS A 76 -4.64 -7.27 3.03
N ASP A 77 -5.88 -7.72 3.26
CA ASP A 77 -6.75 -7.15 4.30
C ASP A 77 -6.24 -7.47 5.72
N GLU A 78 -5.79 -8.70 5.94
CA GLU A 78 -5.20 -9.08 7.23
C GLU A 78 -3.80 -8.48 7.40
N ALA A 79 -3.05 -8.35 6.30
CA ALA A 79 -1.75 -7.67 6.33
C ALA A 79 -1.89 -6.21 6.79
N ARG A 80 -2.90 -5.49 6.29
CA ARG A 80 -3.20 -4.11 6.72
C ARG A 80 -3.39 -4.04 8.23
N LYS A 81 -4.26 -4.87 8.80
CA LYS A 81 -4.52 -4.89 10.25
C LYS A 81 -3.24 -5.17 11.03
N ALA A 82 -2.41 -6.10 10.54
CA ALA A 82 -1.14 -6.42 11.17
C ALA A 82 -0.16 -5.23 11.13
N PHE A 83 -0.04 -4.52 10.00
CA PHE A 83 0.79 -3.33 9.92
C PHE A 83 0.24 -2.16 10.76
N GLU A 84 -1.08 -1.98 10.85
CA GLU A 84 -1.69 -1.01 11.77
C GLU A 84 -1.23 -1.25 13.21
N ARG A 85 -1.25 -2.51 13.67
CA ARG A 85 -0.71 -2.88 14.99
C ARG A 85 0.82 -2.65 15.06
N GLY A 86 1.53 -2.89 13.96
CA GLY A 86 2.97 -2.60 13.84
C GLY A 86 3.32 -1.11 14.01
N THR A 87 2.45 -0.19 13.57
CA THR A 87 2.65 1.26 13.74
C THR A 87 2.63 1.70 15.22
N GLU A 88 2.10 0.87 16.12
CA GLU A 88 2.09 1.14 17.57
C GLU A 88 3.46 0.93 18.23
N SER A 89 4.45 0.40 17.49
CA SER A 89 5.81 0.21 18.02
C SER A 89 6.44 1.54 18.42
N THR A 90 7.08 1.55 19.58
CA THR A 90 7.97 2.64 19.99
C THR A 90 9.34 2.55 19.31
N HIS A 91 9.65 1.44 18.65
CA HIS A 91 10.88 1.29 17.88
C HIS A 91 10.76 2.03 16.54
N PRO A 92 11.59 3.04 16.26
CA PRO A 92 11.44 3.89 15.08
C PRO A 92 11.47 3.13 13.76
N ASP A 93 12.29 2.08 13.66
CA ASP A 93 12.36 1.27 12.44
C ASP A 93 11.10 0.40 12.23
N VAL A 94 10.50 -0.19 13.28
CA VAL A 94 9.27 -0.99 13.11
C VAL A 94 8.10 -0.09 12.76
N HIS A 95 7.99 1.05 13.46
CA HIS A 95 7.00 2.06 13.15
C HIS A 95 7.15 2.53 11.70
N ALA A 96 8.36 2.94 11.29
CA ALA A 96 8.60 3.44 9.94
C ALA A 96 8.34 2.37 8.85
N SER A 97 8.76 1.13 9.06
CA SER A 97 8.51 0.04 8.11
C SER A 97 7.03 -0.33 8.03
N SER A 98 6.31 -0.32 9.15
CA SER A 98 4.86 -0.60 9.15
C SER A 98 4.08 0.52 8.44
N GLU A 99 4.42 1.78 8.70
CA GLU A 99 3.86 2.93 7.97
C GLU A 99 4.18 2.84 6.47
N TYR A 100 5.40 2.42 6.10
CA TYR A 100 5.78 2.23 4.71
C TYR A 100 4.93 1.17 4.00
N GLU A 101 4.70 0.01 4.64
CA GLU A 101 3.89 -1.06 4.04
C GLU A 101 2.40 -0.71 3.95
N LEU A 102 1.85 0.05 4.90
CA LEU A 102 0.50 0.62 4.77
C LEU A 102 0.40 1.57 3.57
N GLY A 103 1.42 2.42 3.39
CA GLY A 103 1.52 3.28 2.21
C GLY A 103 1.56 2.51 0.90
N ASN A 104 2.26 1.37 0.86
CA ASN A 104 2.30 0.48 -0.31
C ASN A 104 0.92 -0.11 -0.60
N LEU A 105 0.21 -0.59 0.42
CA LEU A 105 -1.14 -1.13 0.28
C LEU A 105 -2.14 -0.10 -0.24
N ASP A 106 -2.06 1.15 0.23
CA ASP A 106 -2.91 2.23 -0.24
C ASP A 106 -2.54 2.69 -1.66
N LEU A 107 -1.25 2.71 -2.00
CA LEU A 107 -0.80 3.03 -3.35
C LEU A 107 -1.29 1.99 -4.37
N ASP A 108 -1.21 0.71 -4.03
CA ASP A 108 -1.75 -0.40 -4.81
C ASP A 108 -3.27 -0.30 -5.02
N ALA A 109 -3.99 0.22 -4.02
CA ALA A 109 -5.43 0.43 -4.07
C ALA A 109 -5.83 1.75 -4.75
N GLU A 110 -4.86 2.50 -5.29
CA GLU A 110 -5.04 3.85 -5.84
C GLU A 110 -5.66 4.86 -4.84
N ALA A 111 -5.54 4.57 -3.54
CA ALA A 111 -5.89 5.43 -2.44
C ALA A 111 -4.72 6.38 -2.15
N PHE A 112 -4.49 7.31 -3.08
CA PHE A 112 -3.26 8.12 -3.07
C PHE A 112 -3.10 9.02 -1.84
N ASP A 113 -4.21 9.56 -1.31
CA ASP A 113 -4.16 10.42 -0.12
C ASP A 113 -3.71 9.65 1.15
N PRO A 114 -4.35 8.52 1.52
CA PRO A 114 -3.84 7.65 2.57
C PRO A 114 -2.39 7.21 2.36
N ALA A 115 -2.02 6.81 1.13
CA ALA A 115 -0.64 6.42 0.81
C ALA A 115 0.36 7.54 1.13
N ILE A 116 0.06 8.77 0.72
CA ILE A 116 0.88 9.96 0.98
C ILE A 116 1.05 10.17 2.50
N GLU A 117 -0.04 10.07 3.27
CA GLU A 117 0.01 10.25 4.73
C GLU A 117 0.93 9.23 5.40
N HIS A 118 0.81 7.95 5.02
CA HIS A 118 1.64 6.87 5.53
C HIS A 118 3.12 7.03 5.18
N TYR A 119 3.45 7.39 3.93
CA TYR A 119 4.85 7.68 3.57
C TYR A 119 5.42 8.88 4.33
N ILE A 120 4.62 9.92 4.59
CA ILE A 120 5.05 11.05 5.42
C ILE A 120 5.34 10.60 6.85
N LYS A 121 4.50 9.74 7.45
CA LYS A 121 4.74 9.20 8.80
C LYS A 121 6.00 8.35 8.85
N CYS A 122 6.21 7.48 7.87
CA CYS A 122 7.47 6.73 7.69
C CYS A 122 8.68 7.68 7.67
N LEU A 123 8.65 8.73 6.84
CA LEU A 123 9.75 9.68 6.70
C LEU A 123 9.95 10.59 7.92
N LYS A 124 8.93 10.82 8.74
CA LYS A 124 9.08 11.50 10.03
C LYS A 124 9.90 10.66 11.02
N ALA A 125 9.68 9.34 11.03
CA ALA A 125 10.44 8.42 11.88
C ALA A 125 11.82 8.08 11.31
N LYS A 126 11.93 7.93 9.98
CA LYS A 126 13.17 7.62 9.26
C LYS A 126 13.34 8.55 8.04
N PRO A 127 13.92 9.75 8.24
CA PRO A 127 14.10 10.74 7.17
C PRO A 127 14.98 10.29 5.99
N ASP A 128 15.75 9.23 6.15
CA ASP A 128 16.63 8.64 5.15
C ASP A 128 16.03 7.42 4.41
N HIS A 129 14.77 7.05 4.69
CA HIS A 129 14.09 5.93 4.04
C HIS A 129 13.85 6.18 2.55
N ALA A 130 14.81 5.78 1.70
CA ALA A 130 14.84 6.10 0.28
C ALA A 130 13.59 5.62 -0.48
N ASN A 131 13.12 4.40 -0.18
CA ASN A 131 11.94 3.84 -0.84
C ASN A 131 10.65 4.61 -0.50
N ALA A 132 10.55 5.16 0.70
CA ALA A 132 9.38 5.95 1.10
C ALA A 132 9.37 7.32 0.40
N LYS A 133 10.53 7.95 0.19
CA LYS A 133 10.64 9.18 -0.62
C LYS A 133 10.19 8.93 -2.05
N TRP A 134 10.72 7.87 -2.66
CA TRP A 134 10.36 7.50 -4.02
C TRP A 134 8.86 7.20 -4.15
N ASN A 135 8.29 6.40 -3.26
CA ASN A 135 6.86 6.07 -3.33
C ASN A 135 5.96 7.26 -2.99
N LEU A 136 6.39 8.20 -2.14
CA LEU A 136 5.69 9.45 -1.90
C LEU A 136 5.61 10.31 -3.18
N GLU A 137 6.72 10.46 -3.89
CA GLU A 137 6.75 11.18 -5.18
C GLU A 137 5.85 10.49 -6.21
N LEU A 138 5.89 9.16 -6.28
CA LEU A 138 5.03 8.37 -7.16
C LEU A 138 3.55 8.56 -6.82
N ALA A 139 3.17 8.50 -5.54
CA ALA A 139 1.79 8.69 -5.09
C ALA A 139 1.27 10.10 -5.44
N LEU A 140 2.08 11.14 -5.23
CA LEU A 140 1.75 12.52 -5.60
C LEU A 140 1.55 12.67 -7.12
N LEU A 141 2.42 12.08 -7.93
CA LEU A 141 2.30 12.11 -9.39
C LEU A 141 1.02 11.41 -9.85
N LYS A 142 0.72 10.23 -9.29
CA LYS A 142 -0.47 9.44 -9.63
C LYS A 142 -1.76 10.14 -9.21
N LYS A 143 -1.78 10.78 -8.04
CA LYS A 143 -2.89 11.62 -7.60
C LYS A 143 -3.19 12.73 -8.59
N LYS A 144 -2.16 13.49 -8.98
CA LYS A 144 -2.31 14.58 -9.94
C LYS A 144 -2.84 14.10 -11.30
N GLN A 145 -2.32 12.97 -11.80
CA GLN A 145 -2.79 12.36 -13.06
C GLN A 145 -4.29 12.02 -12.99
N LYS A 146 -4.73 11.39 -11.90
CA LYS A 146 -6.14 11.05 -11.69
C LYS A 146 -7.05 12.29 -11.61
N GLU A 147 -6.63 13.32 -10.89
CA GLU A 147 -7.36 14.59 -10.82
C GLU A 147 -7.47 15.29 -12.19
N GLU A 148 -6.40 15.26 -13.01
CA GLU A 148 -6.41 15.79 -14.37
C GLU A 148 -7.33 15.00 -15.30
N GLU A 149 -7.35 13.67 -15.18
CA GLU A 149 -8.26 12.80 -15.94
C GLU A 149 -9.72 13.02 -15.55
N GLU A 150 -10.02 13.12 -14.26
CA GLU A 150 -11.37 13.41 -13.76
C GLU A 150 -11.86 14.77 -14.23
N LYS A 151 -10.99 15.79 -14.21
CA LYS A 151 -11.33 17.12 -14.72
C LYS A 151 -11.65 17.11 -16.21
N LYS A 152 -10.86 16.40 -17.02
CA LYS A 152 -11.13 16.27 -18.47
C LYS A 152 -12.48 15.60 -18.74
N LYS A 153 -12.79 14.51 -18.03
CA LYS A 153 -14.09 13.82 -18.15
C LYS A 153 -15.25 14.76 -17.81
N GLN A 154 -15.13 15.55 -16.75
CA GLN A 154 -16.17 16.54 -16.38
C GLN A 154 -16.33 17.65 -17.44
N GLU A 155 -15.24 18.09 -18.08
CA GLU A 155 -15.31 19.08 -19.16
C GLU A 155 -15.95 18.50 -20.43
N GLU A 156 -15.68 17.24 -20.77
CA GLU A 156 -16.32 16.53 -21.88
C GLU A 156 -17.81 16.32 -21.63
N GLU A 157 -18.20 15.86 -20.44
CA GLU A 157 -19.60 15.69 -20.05
C GLU A 157 -20.40 17.01 -20.09
N LYS A 158 -19.77 18.12 -19.68
CA LYS A 158 -20.39 19.46 -19.78
C LYS A 158 -20.63 19.88 -21.23
N LYS A 159 -19.64 19.69 -22.11
CA LYS A 159 -19.79 20.01 -23.54
C LYS A 159 -20.86 19.16 -24.21
N ASP A 160 -20.92 17.87 -23.87
CA ASP A 160 -21.95 16.97 -24.40
C ASP A 160 -23.35 17.38 -23.93
N GLN A 161 -23.47 17.88 -22.70
CA GLN A 161 -24.73 18.40 -22.17
C GLN A 161 -25.13 19.72 -22.83
N GLU A 162 -24.19 20.67 -22.97
CA GLU A 162 -24.40 21.95 -23.67
C GLU A 162 -24.85 21.72 -25.12
N ASN A 163 -24.16 20.84 -25.85
CA ASN A 163 -24.52 20.49 -27.23
C ASN A 163 -25.93 19.89 -27.35
N LYS A 164 -26.35 19.04 -26.39
CA LYS A 164 -27.71 18.47 -26.37
C LYS A 164 -28.78 19.53 -26.07
N ASP A 165 -28.45 20.49 -25.20
CA ASP A 165 -29.39 21.55 -24.84
C ASP A 165 -29.53 22.58 -25.97
N GLU A 166 -28.45 22.87 -26.72
CA GLU A 166 -28.50 23.66 -27.95
C GLU A 166 -29.34 22.97 -29.04
N GLN A 167 -29.14 21.67 -29.28
CA GLN A 167 -29.93 20.91 -30.25
C GLN A 167 -31.43 20.95 -29.93
N LYS A 168 -31.81 20.79 -28.66
CA LYS A 168 -33.22 20.87 -28.24
C LYS A 168 -33.82 22.26 -28.42
N GLN A 169 -33.04 23.32 -28.15
CA GLN A 169 -33.51 24.69 -28.37
C GLN A 169 -33.71 24.98 -29.86
N ASP A 170 -32.83 24.47 -30.72
CA ASP A 170 -32.96 24.64 -32.17
C ASP A 170 -34.16 23.85 -32.73
N GLU A 171 -34.41 22.64 -32.25
CA GLU A 171 -35.62 21.87 -32.58
C GLU A 171 -36.89 22.61 -32.16
N GLN A 172 -36.95 23.15 -30.94
CA GLN A 172 -38.11 23.91 -30.45
C GLN A 172 -38.38 25.17 -31.30
N LYS A 173 -37.33 25.92 -31.66
CA LYS A 173 -37.47 27.11 -32.51
C LYS A 173 -37.98 26.76 -33.91
N GLN A 174 -37.51 25.65 -34.49
CA GLN A 174 -37.99 25.19 -35.80
C GLN A 174 -39.46 24.77 -35.76
N ASP A 175 -39.90 24.14 -34.67
CA ASP A 175 -41.30 23.74 -34.50
C ASP A 175 -42.24 24.94 -34.28
N GLU A 176 -41.81 25.96 -33.54
CA GLU A 176 -42.55 27.22 -33.39
C GLU A 176 -42.73 27.94 -34.73
N GLN A 177 -41.67 28.07 -35.52
CA GLN A 177 -41.72 28.71 -36.84
C GLN A 177 -42.69 28.00 -37.80
N LYS A 178 -42.69 26.65 -37.81
CA LYS A 178 -43.61 25.87 -38.64
C LYS A 178 -45.07 26.03 -38.23
N GLN A 179 -45.36 26.25 -36.94
CA GLN A 179 -46.73 26.46 -36.46
C GLN A 179 -47.28 27.84 -36.83
N ASP A 180 -46.41 28.86 -36.88
CA ASP A 180 -46.82 30.21 -37.28
C ASP A 180 -47.04 30.34 -38.80
N GLU A 181 -46.32 29.58 -39.62
CA GLU A 181 -46.54 29.55 -41.09
C GLU A 181 -47.85 28.85 -41.51
N GLN A 182 -48.47 28.08 -40.61
CA GLN A 182 -49.71 27.32 -40.89
C GLN A 182 -51.00 28.03 -40.42
N LYS A 183 -50.90 29.24 -39.85
CA LYS A 183 -52.05 30.07 -39.42
C LYS A 183 -52.33 31.20 -40.40
#